data_AF-A0AB36GPQ3-F1
#
_entry.id   AF-A0AB36GPQ3-F1
#
_cell.length_a   1.000
_cell.length_b   1.000
_cell.length_c   1.000
_cell.angle_alpha   90.00
_cell.angle_beta   90.00
_cell.angle_gamma   90.00
#
_symmetry.space_group_name_H-M   'P 1'
#
loop_
_entity.id
_entity.type
_entity.pdbx_description
1 polymer ?
#
loop_
_entity_poly.entity_id
_entity_poly.type
_entity_poly.pdbx_seq_one_letter_code
_entity_poly.pdbx_strand_id
1 'polypeptide(L)'
;MAQVISATAAARGRNREAMQRVRRDRFLGQALDLLVDARRSAAEGRFEDALEMAYRASLRAAGARVAASAVSRRRRLPTSAWEQVALIGPADAQWAAEFTDYSRVRSRVASGMDPVPAADTVYQYLALATRYVDATESELGFGGLAA
;
A
#
# COMPACT_ATOMS: atom_id res chain seq x y z
N MET A 1 5.81 13.53 -38.95
CA MET A 1 6.25 12.11 -39.05
C MET A 1 5.34 11.28 -38.16
N ALA A 2 4.48 10.43 -38.75
CA ALA A 2 3.52 9.62 -38.00
C ALA A 2 4.19 8.34 -37.48
N GLN A 3 4.25 8.15 -36.14
CA GLN A 3 4.72 6.89 -35.56
C GLN A 3 3.66 5.80 -35.80
N VAL A 4 3.99 4.81 -36.62
CA VAL A 4 3.17 3.62 -36.83
C VAL A 4 3.39 2.67 -35.65
N ILE A 5 2.51 2.71 -34.66
CA ILE A 5 2.49 1.74 -33.56
C ILE A 5 1.87 0.45 -34.09
N SER A 6 2.59 -0.67 -34.04
CA SER A 6 2.06 -1.95 -34.52
C SER A 6 0.87 -2.44 -33.67
N ALA A 7 -0.09 -3.12 -34.30
CA ALA A 7 -1.24 -3.72 -33.62
C ALA A 7 -0.84 -4.69 -32.49
N THR A 8 0.33 -5.34 -32.62
CA THR A 8 0.88 -6.26 -31.61
C THR A 8 1.44 -5.53 -30.39
N ALA A 9 2.06 -4.36 -30.56
CA ALA A 9 2.51 -3.52 -29.45
C ALA A 9 1.31 -2.99 -28.65
N ALA A 10 0.24 -2.58 -29.34
CA ALA A 10 -1.00 -2.14 -28.71
C ALA A 10 -1.71 -3.26 -27.93
N ALA A 11 -1.77 -4.48 -28.48
CA ALA A 11 -2.35 -5.64 -27.79
C ALA A 11 -1.57 -6.02 -26.53
N ARG A 12 -0.23 -6.00 -26.57
CA ARG A 12 0.63 -6.27 -25.41
C ARG A 12 0.47 -5.20 -24.32
N GLY A 13 0.28 -3.94 -24.70
CA GLY A 13 -0.02 -2.83 -23.78
C GLY A 13 -1.32 -3.06 -23.02
N ARG A 14 -2.42 -3.34 -23.74
CA ARG A 14 -3.74 -3.60 -23.14
C ARG A 14 -3.74 -4.78 -22.18
N ASN A 15 -3.07 -5.88 -22.53
CA ASN A 15 -2.96 -7.06 -21.66
C ASN A 15 -2.22 -6.71 -20.35
N ARG A 16 -1.13 -5.93 -20.46
CA ARG A 16 -0.38 -5.47 -19.28
C ARG A 16 -1.23 -4.61 -18.36
N GLU A 17 -2.01 -3.67 -18.92
CA GLU A 17 -2.91 -2.81 -18.13
C GLU A 17 -3.97 -3.63 -17.40
N ALA A 18 -4.62 -4.58 -18.08
CA ALA A 18 -5.60 -5.47 -17.45
C ALA A 18 -4.97 -6.29 -16.30
N MET A 19 -3.76 -6.83 -16.50
CA MET A 19 -3.04 -7.55 -15.45
C MET A 19 -2.73 -6.67 -14.23
N GLN A 20 -2.36 -5.41 -14.45
CA GLN A 20 -2.09 -4.47 -13.36
C GLN A 20 -3.37 -4.08 -12.61
N ARG A 21 -4.53 -3.99 -13.30
CA ARG A 21 -5.84 -3.80 -12.67
C ARG A 21 -6.20 -4.98 -11.75
N VAL A 22 -6.07 -6.21 -12.24
CA VAL A 22 -6.29 -7.40 -11.40
C VAL A 22 -5.34 -7.42 -10.19
N ARG A 23 -4.07 -7.04 -10.40
CA ARG A 23 -3.07 -7.01 -9.34
C ARG A 23 -3.35 -5.95 -8.29
N ARG A 24 -3.71 -4.72 -8.69
CA ARG A 24 -4.04 -3.65 -7.73
C ARG A 24 -5.29 -4.02 -6.92
N ASP A 25 -6.32 -4.59 -7.55
CA ASP A 25 -7.58 -4.92 -6.89
C ASP A 25 -7.37 -6.04 -5.86
N ARG A 26 -6.56 -7.05 -6.21
CA ARG A 26 -6.13 -8.09 -5.27
C ARG A 26 -5.39 -7.52 -4.07
N PHE A 27 -4.47 -6.59 -4.30
CA PHE A 27 -3.73 -5.96 -3.20
C PHE A 27 -4.65 -5.14 -2.29
N LEU A 28 -5.61 -4.41 -2.87
CA LEU A 28 -6.56 -3.64 -2.10
C LEU A 28 -7.47 -4.53 -1.24
N GLY A 29 -8.02 -5.61 -1.81
CA GLY A 29 -8.82 -6.57 -1.03
C GLY A 29 -8.05 -7.15 0.15
N GLN A 30 -6.78 -7.55 -0.08
CA GLN A 30 -5.92 -8.03 1.01
C GLN A 30 -5.62 -6.98 2.08
N ALA A 31 -5.53 -5.69 1.70
CA ALA A 31 -5.33 -4.61 2.65
C ALA A 31 -6.55 -4.43 3.56
N LEU A 32 -7.76 -4.49 2.98
CA LEU A 32 -9.02 -4.39 3.71
C LEU A 32 -9.21 -5.55 4.69
N ASP A 33 -8.95 -6.79 4.25
CA ASP A 33 -9.03 -7.97 5.11
C ASP A 33 -8.08 -7.85 6.31
N LEU A 34 -6.84 -7.42 6.08
CA LEU A 34 -5.84 -7.22 7.14
C LEU A 34 -6.23 -6.11 8.13
N LEU A 35 -6.93 -5.06 7.69
CA LEU A 35 -7.44 -4.04 8.60
C LEU A 35 -8.56 -4.57 9.50
N VAL A 36 -9.43 -5.43 8.97
CA VAL A 36 -10.47 -6.09 9.77
C VAL A 36 -9.82 -6.93 10.87
N ASP A 37 -8.82 -7.73 10.52
CA ASP A 37 -8.10 -8.55 11.49
C ASP A 37 -7.32 -7.69 12.50
N ALA A 38 -6.65 -6.61 12.05
CA ALA A 38 -5.94 -5.69 12.94
C ALA A 38 -6.88 -5.04 13.98
N ARG A 39 -8.08 -4.61 13.56
CA ARG A 39 -9.11 -4.06 14.45
C ARG A 39 -9.60 -5.11 15.45
N ARG A 40 -9.81 -6.35 15.01
CA ARG A 40 -10.19 -7.47 15.89
C ARG A 40 -9.13 -7.72 16.95
N SER A 41 -7.86 -7.83 16.57
CA SER A 41 -6.77 -8.03 17.53
C SER A 41 -6.63 -6.88 18.52
N ALA A 42 -6.80 -5.62 18.07
CA ALA A 42 -6.77 -4.48 18.97
C ALA A 42 -7.91 -4.54 20.01
N ALA A 43 -9.12 -4.91 19.58
CA ALA A 43 -10.28 -5.07 20.47
C ALA A 43 -10.09 -6.19 21.50
N GLU A 44 -9.33 -7.23 21.15
CA GLU A 44 -8.95 -8.34 22.04
C GLU A 44 -7.72 -8.04 22.91
N GLY A 45 -7.14 -6.83 22.83
CA GLY A 45 -5.93 -6.45 23.56
C GLY A 45 -4.64 -7.06 23.03
N ARG A 46 -4.68 -7.74 21.88
CA ARG A 46 -3.52 -8.31 21.18
C ARG A 46 -2.82 -7.24 20.36
N PHE A 47 -2.18 -6.30 21.05
CA PHE A 47 -1.65 -5.08 20.44
C PHE A 47 -0.45 -5.30 19.51
N GLU A 48 0.39 -6.31 19.77
CA GLU A 48 1.48 -6.69 18.87
C GLU A 48 0.92 -7.18 17.51
N ASP A 49 -0.04 -8.10 17.56
CA ASP A 49 -0.73 -8.61 16.37
C ASP A 49 -1.41 -7.47 15.60
N ALA A 50 -2.10 -6.58 16.31
CA ALA A 50 -2.78 -5.43 15.70
C ALA A 50 -1.80 -4.51 14.97
N LEU A 51 -0.68 -4.18 15.61
CA LEU A 51 0.39 -3.36 15.04
C LEU A 51 0.96 -4.00 13.78
N GLU A 52 1.20 -5.31 13.81
CA GLU A 52 1.71 -6.08 12.67
C GLU A 52 0.75 -6.10 11.50
N MET A 53 -0.52 -6.42 11.76
CA MET A 53 -1.53 -6.59 10.71
C MET A 53 -1.86 -5.25 10.05
N ALA A 54 -1.94 -4.17 10.81
CA ALA A 54 -2.14 -2.82 10.27
C ALA A 54 -0.97 -2.37 9.38
N TYR A 55 0.27 -2.69 9.75
CA TYR A 55 1.43 -2.39 8.92
C TYR A 55 1.41 -3.20 7.61
N ARG A 56 1.09 -4.50 7.70
CA ARG A 56 0.94 -5.36 6.52
C ARG A 56 -0.19 -4.89 5.60
N ALA A 57 -1.32 -4.43 6.15
CA ALA A 57 -2.40 -3.83 5.37
C ALA A 57 -1.90 -2.64 4.55
N SER A 58 -1.14 -1.76 5.21
CA SER A 58 -0.55 -0.58 4.60
C SER A 58 0.43 -0.94 3.46
N LEU A 59 1.25 -1.99 3.64
CA LEU A 59 2.13 -2.49 2.58
C LEU A 59 1.35 -3.06 1.36
N ARG A 60 0.20 -3.68 1.60
CA ARG A 60 -0.66 -4.17 0.52
C ARG A 60 -1.29 -3.01 -0.24
N ALA A 61 -1.82 -2.01 0.45
CA ALA A 61 -2.31 -0.78 -0.17
C ALA A 61 -1.21 -0.05 -0.97
N ALA A 62 0.01 0.03 -0.44
CA ALA A 62 1.16 0.57 -1.16
C ALA A 62 1.43 -0.18 -2.47
N GLY A 63 1.36 -1.52 -2.43
CA GLY A 63 1.45 -2.37 -3.61
C GLY A 63 0.34 -2.10 -4.64
N ALA A 64 -0.90 -1.87 -4.18
CA ALA A 64 -2.03 -1.51 -5.04
C ALA A 64 -1.78 -0.17 -5.75
N ARG A 65 -1.35 0.84 -4.99
CA ARG A 65 -1.06 2.19 -5.48
C ARG A 65 0.07 2.21 -6.51
N VAL A 66 1.17 1.50 -6.22
CA VAL A 66 2.27 1.34 -7.17
C VAL A 66 1.80 0.64 -8.43
N ALA A 67 1.03 -0.45 -8.32
CA ALA A 67 0.51 -1.20 -9.46
C ALA A 67 -0.42 -0.35 -10.37
N ALA A 68 -1.19 0.56 -9.78
CA ALA A 68 -2.05 1.49 -10.51
C ALA A 68 -1.30 2.68 -11.14
N SER A 69 -0.08 2.97 -10.68
CA SER A 69 0.71 4.10 -11.15
C SER A 69 1.61 3.80 -12.35
N ALA A 70 2.15 4.85 -12.96
CA ALA A 70 3.19 4.73 -13.99
C ALA A 70 4.51 4.13 -13.45
N VAL A 71 4.73 4.15 -12.13
CA VAL A 71 5.92 3.57 -11.47
C VAL A 71 6.01 2.07 -11.76
N SER A 72 4.88 1.36 -11.86
CA SER A 72 4.86 -0.08 -12.18
C SER A 72 5.46 -0.46 -13.54
N ARG A 73 5.66 0.53 -14.43
CA ARG A 73 6.27 0.33 -15.76
C ARG A 73 7.78 0.58 -15.76
N ARG A 74 8.35 1.09 -14.66
CA ARG A 74 9.79 1.39 -14.58
C ARG A 74 10.60 0.10 -14.63
N ARG A 75 11.73 0.15 -15.34
CA ARG A 75 12.66 -0.99 -15.49
C ARG A 75 13.40 -1.33 -14.19
N ARG A 76 13.67 -0.31 -13.36
CA ARG A 76 14.37 -0.45 -12.07
C ARG A 76 13.52 0.21 -11.00
N LEU A 77 13.22 -0.56 -9.97
CA LEU A 77 12.45 -0.12 -8.81
C LEU A 77 13.28 -0.35 -7.55
N PRO A 78 13.19 0.55 -6.57
CA PRO A 78 13.72 0.28 -5.24
C PRO A 78 13.04 -0.94 -4.62
N THR A 79 13.73 -1.63 -3.70
CA THR A 79 13.17 -2.81 -3.03
C THR A 79 12.12 -2.42 -1.98
N SER A 80 12.28 -1.25 -1.35
CA SER A 80 11.34 -0.75 -0.35
C SER A 80 10.01 -0.33 -1.00
N ALA A 81 8.89 -0.82 -0.46
CA ALA A 81 7.56 -0.43 -0.91
C ALA A 81 7.32 1.08 -0.75
N TRP A 82 7.79 1.66 0.36
CA TRP A 82 7.63 3.09 0.64
C TRP A 82 8.47 3.97 -0.29
N GLU A 83 9.67 3.52 -0.66
CA GLU A 83 10.46 4.20 -1.68
C GLU A 83 9.78 4.13 -3.05
N GLN A 84 9.13 3.01 -3.40
CA GLN A 84 8.35 2.91 -4.63
C GLN A 84 7.13 3.85 -4.62
N VAL A 85 6.43 3.97 -3.48
CA VAL A 85 5.30 4.90 -3.33
C VAL A 85 5.77 6.35 -3.47
N ALA A 86 6.89 6.73 -2.88
CA ALA A 86 7.44 8.08 -2.98
C ALA A 86 7.77 8.50 -4.44
N LEU A 87 8.00 7.54 -5.35
CA LEU A 87 8.25 7.82 -6.77
C LEU A 87 6.99 8.18 -7.57
N ILE A 88 5.80 8.03 -7.01
CA ILE A 88 4.53 8.31 -7.70
C ILE A 88 4.30 9.83 -7.76
N GLY A 89 4.48 10.53 -6.63
CA GLY A 89 4.30 11.98 -6.56
C GLY A 89 4.45 12.56 -5.15
N PRO A 90 4.32 13.90 -4.98
CA PRO A 90 4.55 14.59 -3.71
C PRO A 90 3.62 14.12 -2.57
N ALA A 91 2.33 13.96 -2.86
CA ALA A 91 1.36 13.44 -1.89
C ALA A 91 1.70 12.01 -1.45
N ASP A 92 2.40 11.24 -2.29
CA ASP A 92 2.72 9.84 -2.03
C ASP A 92 4.03 9.73 -1.24
N ALA A 93 4.97 10.64 -1.51
CA ALA A 93 6.15 10.83 -0.70
C ALA A 93 5.81 11.22 0.76
N GLN A 94 4.74 12.00 0.97
CA GLN A 94 4.27 12.34 2.32
C GLN A 94 3.87 11.07 3.11
N TRP A 95 3.15 10.15 2.48
CA TRP A 95 2.76 8.88 3.10
C TRP A 95 3.99 8.05 3.41
N ALA A 96 4.93 7.93 2.47
CA ALA A 96 6.17 7.19 2.69
C ALA A 96 6.98 7.74 3.89
N ALA A 97 6.99 9.06 4.08
CA ALA A 97 7.61 9.68 5.24
C ALA A 97 6.90 9.31 6.55
N GLU A 98 5.57 9.39 6.60
CA GLU A 98 4.78 9.00 7.79
C GLU A 98 5.01 7.52 8.18
N PHE A 99 5.10 6.61 7.20
CA PHE A 99 5.31 5.18 7.47
C PHE A 99 6.75 4.80 7.83
N THR A 100 7.72 5.73 7.73
CA THR A 100 9.12 5.47 8.10
C THR A 100 9.24 5.21 9.60
N ASP A 101 8.58 6.02 10.44
CA ASP A 101 8.56 5.83 11.88
C ASP A 101 7.84 4.52 12.26
N TYR A 102 6.66 4.28 11.68
CA TYR A 102 5.89 3.07 11.92
C TYR A 102 6.71 1.80 11.58
N SER A 103 7.40 1.77 10.44
CA SER A 103 8.28 0.65 10.06
C SER A 103 9.36 0.37 11.10
N ARG A 104 9.97 1.43 11.65
CA ARG A 104 11.00 1.31 12.69
C ARG A 104 10.43 0.73 13.98
N VAL A 105 9.31 1.27 14.47
CA VAL A 105 8.67 0.80 15.71
C VAL A 105 8.25 -0.66 15.58
N ARG A 106 7.52 -1.01 14.51
CA ARG A 106 7.10 -2.39 14.24
C ARG A 106 8.30 -3.35 14.19
N SER A 107 9.39 -2.95 13.53
CA SER A 107 10.58 -3.80 13.40
C SER A 107 11.23 -4.13 14.74
N ARG A 108 11.32 -3.12 15.62
CA ARG A 108 11.91 -3.28 16.96
C ARG A 108 11.02 -4.12 17.88
N VAL A 109 9.69 -3.92 17.81
CA VAL A 109 8.71 -4.76 18.54
C VAL A 109 8.80 -6.21 18.07
N ALA A 110 8.71 -6.46 16.76
CA ALA A 110 8.74 -7.82 16.21
C ALA A 110 10.07 -8.57 16.45
N SER A 111 11.15 -7.83 16.69
CA SER A 111 12.46 -8.41 17.04
C SER A 111 12.65 -8.57 18.55
N GLY A 112 11.67 -8.20 19.37
CA GLY A 112 11.75 -8.20 20.83
C GLY A 112 12.74 -7.16 21.40
N MET A 113 13.19 -6.20 20.60
CA MET A 113 14.12 -5.16 21.05
C MET A 113 13.44 -4.10 21.90
N ASP A 114 12.19 -3.78 21.57
CA ASP A 114 11.35 -2.84 22.30
C ASP A 114 10.05 -3.54 22.73
N PRO A 115 9.45 -3.14 23.87
CA PRO A 115 8.12 -3.62 24.23
C PRO A 115 7.06 -3.09 23.25
N VAL A 116 5.91 -3.76 23.23
CA VAL A 116 4.73 -3.28 22.50
C VAL A 116 4.36 -1.87 23.01
N PRO A 117 4.12 -0.89 22.12
CA PRO A 117 3.71 0.45 22.53
C PRO A 117 2.42 0.45 23.34
N ALA A 118 2.17 1.55 24.06
CA ALA A 118 0.90 1.76 24.74
C ALA A 118 -0.28 1.69 23.76
N ALA A 119 -1.45 1.26 24.24
CA ALA A 119 -2.64 1.05 23.42
C ALA A 119 -2.98 2.27 22.55
N ASP A 120 -2.92 3.49 23.11
CA ASP A 120 -3.19 4.73 22.37
C ASP A 120 -2.26 4.90 21.16
N THR A 121 -0.97 4.60 21.32
CA THR A 121 0.01 4.64 20.22
C THR A 121 -0.30 3.58 19.17
N VAL A 122 -0.71 2.38 19.56
CA VAL A 122 -1.12 1.34 18.62
C VAL A 122 -2.37 1.75 17.84
N TYR A 123 -3.34 2.38 18.51
CA TYR A 123 -4.52 2.95 17.84
C TYR A 123 -4.16 4.10 16.88
N GLN A 124 -3.15 4.92 17.19
CA GLN A 124 -2.65 5.95 16.26
C GLN A 124 -2.07 5.32 14.99
N TYR A 125 -1.28 4.25 15.11
CA TYR A 125 -0.76 3.53 13.94
C TYR A 125 -1.87 2.82 13.15
N LEU A 126 -2.86 2.24 13.83
CA LEU A 126 -4.03 1.64 13.18
C LEU A 126 -4.86 2.68 12.43
N ALA A 127 -5.01 3.89 12.99
CA ALA A 127 -5.68 5.02 12.35
C ALA A 127 -4.88 5.51 11.14
N LEU A 128 -3.55 5.59 11.24
CA LEU A 128 -2.68 5.91 10.10
C LEU A 128 -2.84 4.89 8.96
N ALA A 129 -2.78 3.60 9.28
CA ALA A 129 -3.01 2.52 8.31
C ALA A 129 -4.38 2.61 7.66
N THR A 130 -5.43 2.84 8.46
CA THR A 130 -6.81 3.02 7.96
C THR A 130 -6.89 4.19 6.99
N ARG A 131 -6.41 5.39 7.37
CA ARG A 131 -6.43 6.58 6.49
C ARG A 131 -5.71 6.31 5.16
N TYR A 132 -4.59 5.59 5.18
CA TYR A 132 -3.85 5.28 3.97
C TYR A 132 -4.58 4.29 3.06
N VAL A 133 -5.19 3.24 3.63
CA VAL A 133 -5.98 2.27 2.88
C VAL A 133 -7.21 2.94 2.28
N ASP A 134 -7.95 3.74 3.05
CA ASP A 134 -9.14 4.47 2.59
C ASP A 134 -8.79 5.47 1.47
N ALA A 135 -7.67 6.19 1.61
CA ALA A 135 -7.17 7.09 0.57
C ALA A 135 -6.78 6.31 -0.70
N THR A 136 -6.19 5.14 -0.55
CA THR A 136 -5.84 4.26 -1.68
C THR A 136 -7.09 3.73 -2.37
N GLU A 137 -8.07 3.23 -1.62
CA GLU A 137 -9.35 2.77 -2.16
C GLU A 137 -10.06 3.89 -2.93
N SER A 138 -10.15 5.08 -2.34
CA SER A 138 -10.78 6.24 -2.95
C SER A 138 -10.12 6.59 -4.28
N GLU A 139 -8.79 6.75 -4.30
CA GLU A 139 -8.03 7.05 -5.52
C GLU A 139 -8.27 6.00 -6.62
N LEU A 140 -8.26 4.72 -6.25
CA LEU A 140 -8.45 3.61 -7.20
C LEU A 140 -9.90 3.48 -7.69
N GLY A 141 -10.87 3.78 -6.83
CA GLY A 141 -12.31 3.81 -7.15
C GLY A 141 -12.66 4.95 -8.10
N PHE A 142 -12.15 6.17 -7.84
CA PHE A 142 -12.32 7.31 -8.74
C PHE A 142 -11.61 7.09 -10.09
N GLY A 143 -10.40 6.53 -10.07
CA GLY A 143 -9.66 6.19 -11.30
C GLY A 143 -10.30 5.07 -12.14
N GLY A 144 -11.20 4.27 -11.55
CA GLY A 144 -12.00 3.27 -12.25
C GLY A 144 -13.24 3.83 -12.95
N LEU A 145 -13.78 4.96 -12.48
CA LEU A 145 -14.94 5.64 -13.07
C LEU A 145 -14.55 6.61 -14.20
N ALA A 146 -13.30 7.09 -14.21
CA ALA A 146 -12.80 8.05 -15.18
C ALA A 146 -12.09 7.42 -16.41
N ALA A 147 -12.01 6.09 -16.50
CA ALA A 147 -11.28 5.33 -17.53
C ALA A 147 -12.20 4.43 -18.35
#